data_AF-A0A7R8WYS4-F1
#
_entry.id   AF-A0A7R8WYS4-F1
#
_cell.length_a   1.000
_cell.length_b   1.000
_cell.length_c   1.000
_cell.angle_alpha   90.00
_cell.angle_beta   90.00
_cell.angle_gamma   90.00
#
_symmetry.space_group_name_H-M   'P 1'
#
loop_
_entity.id
_entity.type
_entity.pdbx_description
1 polymer ?
#
loop_
_entity_poly.entity_id
_entity_poly.type
_entity_poly.pdbx_seq_one_letter_code
_entity_poly.pdbx_strand_id
1 'polypeptide(L)'
;MSQETDETLVRVEPDTTPEACVIWLHGLGADGFDFKPIIPYLKLPKTSAVRFLFPHAEVMPVTVNGGAPMPAWYDILEMNVGRKVDKPALIASSERIKRLIDEQVAEGIPADKIILAGFSQGGAVAYHTALTYPEPLAGLIALSTYMATADEIKEQRPSAAHALPIWVGHGTKDDVVQLTLGEQAMVALNEMNLSASWTTYPMGHEVIMEEIEALGYGLRDEDKVSLVERASFADFAALDVGMMYQMEDENGDTQLVSITQIDDNDVTVDANHPFAGLELNFDVEIMDIREATEDELSAGRIEL
;
A
#
# COMPACT_ATOMS: atom_id res chain seq x y z
N MET A 1 -24.99 -11.87 -9.01
CA MET A 1 -23.89 -12.84 -8.89
C MET A 1 -22.98 -12.61 -10.07
N SER A 2 -22.13 -11.60 -9.99
CA SER A 2 -20.98 -11.44 -10.89
C SER A 2 -20.08 -12.65 -10.64
N GLN A 3 -19.80 -13.42 -11.68
CA GLN A 3 -18.72 -14.40 -11.64
C GLN A 3 -17.44 -13.58 -11.77
N GLU A 4 -16.86 -13.18 -10.64
CA GLU A 4 -15.50 -12.65 -10.63
C GLU A 4 -14.58 -13.78 -11.10
N THR A 5 -14.01 -13.59 -12.29
CA THR A 5 -13.06 -14.51 -12.89
C THR A 5 -11.70 -13.82 -12.95
N ASP A 6 -10.63 -14.58 -13.16
CA ASP A 6 -9.30 -14.03 -13.47
C ASP A 6 -9.33 -13.02 -14.65
N GLU A 7 -10.40 -13.00 -15.46
CA GLU A 7 -10.62 -12.04 -16.55
C GLU A 7 -11.07 -10.65 -16.07
N THR A 8 -11.67 -10.52 -14.88
CA THR A 8 -12.19 -9.25 -14.34
C THR A 8 -11.52 -8.80 -13.04
N LEU A 9 -11.03 -9.74 -12.24
CA LEU A 9 -10.42 -9.48 -10.94
C LEU A 9 -9.44 -10.60 -10.59
N VAL A 10 -8.24 -10.24 -10.16
CA VAL A 10 -7.32 -11.21 -9.54
C VAL A 10 -7.54 -11.17 -8.02
N ARG A 11 -7.89 -12.34 -7.45
CA ARG A 11 -8.18 -12.50 -6.02
C ARG A 11 -7.15 -13.43 -5.38
N VAL A 12 -6.57 -12.99 -4.26
CA VAL A 12 -5.66 -13.79 -3.43
C VAL A 12 -6.26 -13.89 -2.04
N GLU A 13 -6.59 -15.11 -1.64
CA GLU A 13 -7.20 -15.41 -0.34
C GLU A 13 -6.13 -15.84 0.68
N PRO A 14 -6.30 -15.48 1.96
CA PRO A 14 -5.53 -16.09 3.05
C PRO A 14 -6.00 -17.52 3.32
N ASP A 15 -5.20 -18.28 4.11
CA ASP A 15 -5.52 -19.67 4.48
C ASP A 15 -6.73 -19.78 5.45
N THR A 16 -7.16 -18.66 6.01
CA THR A 16 -8.26 -18.57 6.99
C THR A 16 -9.33 -17.61 6.49
N THR A 17 -10.46 -17.51 7.20
CA THR A 17 -11.50 -16.53 6.83
C THR A 17 -10.91 -15.12 6.87
N PRO A 18 -10.98 -14.35 5.76
CA PRO A 18 -10.37 -13.02 5.73
C PRO A 18 -11.08 -12.06 6.69
N GLU A 19 -10.28 -11.32 7.43
CA GLU A 19 -10.72 -10.29 8.39
C GLU A 19 -10.39 -8.87 7.91
N ALA A 20 -9.58 -8.75 6.85
CA ALA A 20 -9.20 -7.49 6.21
C ALA A 20 -9.02 -7.68 4.70
N CYS A 21 -9.08 -6.57 3.96
CA CYS A 21 -8.92 -6.58 2.50
C CYS A 21 -8.02 -5.44 2.03
N VAL A 22 -7.18 -5.71 1.04
CA VAL A 22 -6.45 -4.69 0.27
C VAL A 22 -6.95 -4.74 -1.16
N ILE A 23 -7.47 -3.62 -1.66
CA ILE A 23 -7.85 -3.46 -3.07
C ILE A 23 -6.78 -2.59 -3.73
N TRP A 24 -6.10 -3.09 -4.76
CA TRP A 24 -4.96 -2.40 -5.37
C TRP A 24 -5.13 -2.20 -6.88
N LEU A 25 -5.15 -0.93 -7.30
CA LEU A 25 -5.46 -0.51 -8.67
C LEU A 25 -4.16 -0.27 -9.46
N HIS A 26 -4.01 -0.97 -10.58
CA HIS A 26 -2.84 -0.87 -11.46
C HIS A 26 -2.80 0.44 -12.28
N GLY A 27 -1.67 0.71 -12.93
CA GLY A 27 -1.48 1.86 -13.82
C GLY A 27 -2.07 1.68 -15.23
N LEU A 28 -1.99 2.73 -16.05
CA LEU A 28 -2.46 2.69 -17.45
C LEU A 28 -1.76 1.60 -18.26
N GLY A 29 -2.51 0.78 -18.99
CA GLY A 29 -1.99 -0.25 -19.90
C GLY A 29 -1.56 -1.55 -19.23
N ALA A 30 -1.56 -1.61 -17.89
CA ALA A 30 -1.29 -2.81 -17.10
C ALA A 30 -2.57 -3.62 -16.82
N ASP A 31 -2.49 -4.62 -15.95
CA ASP A 31 -3.62 -5.43 -15.51
C ASP A 31 -3.52 -5.78 -14.01
N GLY A 32 -4.49 -6.49 -13.48
CA GLY A 32 -4.57 -6.93 -12.09
C GLY A 32 -3.50 -7.94 -11.67
N PHE A 33 -2.70 -8.50 -12.59
CA PHE A 33 -1.56 -9.34 -12.21
C PHE A 33 -0.32 -8.51 -11.88
N ASP A 34 -0.27 -7.23 -12.27
CA ASP A 34 0.90 -6.34 -12.15
C ASP A 34 1.41 -6.22 -10.69
N PHE A 35 0.48 -6.06 -9.74
CA PHE A 35 0.82 -5.88 -8.32
C PHE A 35 0.70 -7.16 -7.48
N LYS A 36 0.16 -8.27 -8.01
CA LYS A 36 0.08 -9.53 -7.27
C LYS A 36 1.45 -10.00 -6.73
N PRO A 37 2.58 -9.89 -7.47
CA PRO A 37 3.88 -10.35 -7.00
C PRO A 37 4.44 -9.60 -5.78
N ILE A 38 3.88 -8.46 -5.38
CA ILE A 38 4.39 -7.70 -4.23
C ILE A 38 4.01 -8.32 -2.89
N ILE A 39 2.97 -9.16 -2.84
CA ILE A 39 2.38 -9.66 -1.58
C ILE A 39 3.43 -10.29 -0.65
N PRO A 40 4.34 -11.17 -1.12
CA PRO A 40 5.37 -11.74 -0.26
C PRO A 40 6.32 -10.69 0.34
N TYR A 41 6.51 -9.56 -0.33
CA TYR A 41 7.41 -8.48 0.08
C TYR A 41 6.77 -7.49 1.05
N LEU A 42 5.43 -7.50 1.19
CA LEU A 42 4.74 -6.80 2.27
C LEU A 42 5.02 -7.45 3.63
N LYS A 43 5.52 -8.70 3.64
CA LYS A 43 5.94 -9.43 4.84
C LYS A 43 4.92 -9.38 5.99
N LEU A 44 3.64 -9.43 5.63
CA LEU A 44 2.55 -9.51 6.58
C LEU A 44 2.70 -10.76 7.46
N PRO A 45 2.38 -10.69 8.76
CA PRO A 45 2.34 -11.86 9.62
C PRO A 45 1.48 -12.96 8.99
N LYS A 46 1.92 -14.22 9.06
CA LYS A 46 1.12 -15.37 8.53
C LYS A 46 -0.26 -15.51 9.18
N THR A 47 -0.43 -14.92 10.36
CA THR A 47 -1.71 -14.84 11.09
C THR A 47 -2.63 -13.75 10.56
N SER A 48 -2.14 -12.83 9.73
CA SER A 48 -2.94 -11.77 9.15
C SER A 48 -3.82 -12.35 8.06
N ALA A 49 -5.11 -12.50 8.35
CA ALA A 49 -6.12 -13.00 7.42
C ALA A 49 -6.53 -11.91 6.41
N VAL A 50 -5.58 -11.50 5.55
CA VAL A 50 -5.78 -10.42 4.58
C VAL A 50 -6.07 -10.99 3.19
N ARG A 51 -7.20 -10.58 2.62
CA ARG A 51 -7.52 -10.77 1.20
C ARG A 51 -6.89 -9.67 0.36
N PHE A 52 -6.35 -10.02 -0.81
CA PHE A 52 -5.93 -9.04 -1.81
C PHE A 52 -6.79 -9.14 -3.06
N LEU A 53 -7.22 -7.98 -3.55
CA LEU A 53 -8.04 -7.82 -4.74
C LEU A 53 -7.34 -6.87 -5.72
N PHE A 54 -7.07 -7.33 -6.93
CA PHE A 54 -6.46 -6.53 -7.99
C PHE A 54 -7.42 -6.46 -9.20
N PRO A 55 -8.32 -5.46 -9.23
CA PRO A 55 -9.30 -5.36 -10.31
C PRO A 55 -8.62 -4.99 -11.63
N HIS A 56 -9.13 -5.53 -12.73
CA HIS A 56 -8.73 -5.13 -14.07
C HIS A 56 -9.46 -3.87 -14.51
N ALA A 57 -8.73 -2.93 -15.13
CA ALA A 57 -9.36 -1.82 -15.84
C ALA A 57 -10.03 -2.30 -17.14
N GLU A 58 -11.07 -1.58 -17.59
CA GLU A 58 -11.71 -1.87 -18.88
C GLU A 58 -10.77 -1.50 -20.04
N VAL A 59 -10.85 -2.25 -21.15
CA VAL A 59 -10.12 -1.88 -22.37
C VAL A 59 -10.86 -0.74 -23.08
N MET A 60 -10.20 0.41 -23.22
CA MET A 60 -10.75 1.57 -23.90
C MET A 60 -9.69 2.31 -24.73
N PRO A 61 -10.09 3.09 -25.75
CA PRO A 61 -9.17 3.97 -26.48
C PRO A 61 -8.59 5.04 -25.56
N VAL A 62 -7.28 5.30 -25.68
CA VAL A 62 -6.59 6.34 -24.90
C VAL A 62 -6.07 7.45 -25.83
N THR A 63 -6.58 8.67 -25.66
CA THR A 63 -6.36 9.83 -26.55
C THR A 63 -4.88 10.20 -26.65
N VAL A 64 -4.18 10.36 -25.52
CA VAL A 64 -2.73 10.67 -25.52
C VAL A 64 -1.85 9.59 -26.15
N ASN A 65 -2.37 8.37 -26.28
CA ASN A 65 -1.72 7.24 -26.96
C ASN A 65 -2.25 7.05 -28.39
N GLY A 66 -2.75 8.11 -29.02
CA GLY A 66 -3.24 8.08 -30.40
C GLY A 66 -4.52 7.29 -30.60
N GLY A 67 -5.31 7.07 -29.53
CA GLY A 67 -6.55 6.30 -29.56
C GLY A 67 -6.34 4.78 -29.54
N ALA A 68 -5.14 4.30 -29.23
CA ALA A 68 -4.88 2.86 -29.10
C ALA A 68 -5.72 2.27 -27.95
N PRO A 69 -6.42 1.13 -28.16
CA PRO A 69 -7.16 0.47 -27.10
C PRO A 69 -6.21 -0.26 -26.15
N MET A 70 -6.35 0.00 -24.85
CA MET A 70 -5.60 -0.65 -23.78
C MET A 70 -6.38 -0.62 -22.46
N PRO A 71 -6.04 -1.43 -21.46
CA PRO A 71 -6.62 -1.31 -20.13
C PRO A 71 -6.43 0.10 -19.57
N ALA A 72 -7.52 0.80 -19.26
CA ALA A 72 -7.48 2.14 -18.70
C ALA A 72 -8.67 2.40 -17.80
N TRP A 73 -8.42 3.10 -16.70
CA TRP A 73 -9.48 3.51 -15.78
C TRP A 73 -10.28 4.71 -16.29
N TYR A 74 -9.67 5.55 -17.11
CA TYR A 74 -10.29 6.71 -17.74
C TYR A 74 -9.41 7.19 -18.89
N ASP A 75 -9.97 8.00 -19.79
CA ASP A 75 -9.19 8.58 -20.87
C ASP A 75 -8.33 9.76 -20.37
N ILE A 76 -7.09 9.82 -20.82
CA ILE A 76 -6.20 10.96 -20.62
C ILE A 76 -6.21 11.74 -21.94
N LEU A 77 -6.76 12.95 -21.89
CA LEU A 77 -7.01 13.78 -23.06
C LEU A 77 -5.76 14.57 -23.46
N GLU A 78 -5.06 15.12 -22.47
CA GLU A 78 -3.86 15.95 -22.69
C GLU A 78 -2.85 15.79 -21.53
N MET A 79 -1.57 15.55 -21.85
CA MET A 79 -0.47 15.48 -20.87
C MET A 79 0.22 16.84 -20.65
N ASN A 80 -0.56 17.86 -20.28
CA ASN A 80 -0.03 19.16 -19.87
C ASN A 80 0.24 19.22 -18.35
N VAL A 81 0.74 20.35 -17.84
CA VAL A 81 1.13 20.55 -16.43
C VAL A 81 -0.02 20.30 -15.42
N GLY A 82 -1.28 20.31 -15.86
CA GLY A 82 -2.45 20.00 -15.01
C GLY A 82 -3.18 18.71 -15.39
N ARG A 83 -2.63 17.92 -16.32
CA ARG A 83 -3.15 16.67 -16.91
C ARG A 83 -4.69 16.65 -17.07
N LYS A 84 -5.17 16.96 -18.28
CA LYS A 84 -6.60 16.95 -18.59
C LYS A 84 -7.09 15.52 -18.82
N VAL A 85 -8.10 15.11 -18.07
CA VAL A 85 -8.67 13.75 -18.11
C VAL A 85 -10.17 13.77 -18.36
N ASP A 86 -10.71 12.63 -18.78
CA ASP A 86 -12.14 12.34 -18.74
C ASP A 86 -12.58 12.08 -17.29
N LYS A 87 -12.95 13.15 -16.58
CA LYS A 87 -13.44 13.07 -15.20
C LYS A 87 -14.69 12.18 -15.06
N PRO A 88 -15.73 12.27 -15.92
CA PRO A 88 -16.85 11.34 -15.89
C PRO A 88 -16.44 9.87 -15.92
N ALA A 89 -15.51 9.49 -16.80
CA ALA A 89 -15.01 8.12 -16.86
C ALA A 89 -14.26 7.71 -15.58
N LEU A 90 -13.46 8.62 -15.01
CA LEU A 90 -12.76 8.39 -13.74
C LEU A 90 -13.75 8.15 -12.60
N ILE A 91 -14.79 8.98 -12.50
CA ILE A 91 -15.85 8.84 -11.49
C ILE A 91 -16.58 7.52 -11.69
N ALA A 92 -16.91 7.14 -12.94
CA ALA A 92 -17.54 5.85 -13.22
C ALA A 92 -16.66 4.67 -12.77
N SER A 93 -15.34 4.75 -12.99
CA SER A 93 -14.38 3.77 -12.47
C SER A 93 -14.37 3.72 -10.94
N SER A 94 -14.36 4.89 -10.28
CA SER A 94 -14.52 4.95 -8.82
C SER A 94 -15.79 4.26 -8.36
N GLU A 95 -16.93 4.50 -9.00
CA GLU A 95 -18.19 3.84 -8.65
C GLU A 95 -18.15 2.31 -8.81
N ARG A 96 -17.35 1.78 -9.76
CA ARG A 96 -17.10 0.33 -9.85
C ARG A 96 -16.32 -0.16 -8.62
N ILE A 97 -15.31 0.57 -8.20
CA ILE A 97 -14.47 0.20 -7.05
C ILE A 97 -15.25 0.35 -5.73
N LYS A 98 -16.11 1.36 -5.58
CA LYS A 98 -17.03 1.46 -4.42
C LYS A 98 -17.93 0.24 -4.31
N ARG A 99 -18.47 -0.26 -5.42
CA ARG A 99 -19.26 -1.51 -5.43
C ARG A 99 -18.42 -2.72 -5.00
N LEU A 100 -17.16 -2.79 -5.44
CA LEU A 100 -16.26 -3.87 -5.00
C LEU A 100 -16.00 -3.80 -3.49
N ILE A 101 -15.85 -2.59 -2.91
CA ILE A 101 -15.77 -2.38 -1.46
C ILE A 101 -17.06 -2.85 -0.78
N ASP A 102 -18.23 -2.44 -1.27
CA ASP A 102 -19.53 -2.83 -0.71
C ASP A 102 -19.73 -4.36 -0.74
N GLU A 103 -19.22 -5.04 -1.77
CA GLU A 103 -19.22 -6.50 -1.87
C GLU A 103 -18.36 -7.14 -0.77
N GLN A 104 -17.19 -6.58 -0.43
CA GLN A 104 -16.37 -7.08 0.67
C GLN A 104 -17.04 -6.87 2.03
N VAL A 105 -17.71 -5.72 2.21
CA VAL A 105 -18.52 -5.44 3.39
C VAL A 105 -19.66 -6.44 3.52
N ALA A 106 -20.33 -6.78 2.41
CA ALA A 106 -21.38 -7.79 2.39
C ALA A 106 -20.85 -9.22 2.67
N GLU A 107 -19.59 -9.50 2.32
CA GLU A 107 -18.88 -10.76 2.66
C GLU A 107 -18.39 -10.80 4.12
N GLY A 108 -18.54 -9.70 4.88
CA GLY A 108 -18.27 -9.65 6.31
C GLY A 108 -16.95 -8.97 6.69
N ILE A 109 -16.26 -8.31 5.76
CA ILE A 109 -15.06 -7.50 6.03
C ILE A 109 -15.49 -6.04 6.21
N PRO A 110 -15.46 -5.46 7.43
CA PRO A 110 -15.88 -4.09 7.66
C PRO A 110 -15.08 -3.07 6.83
N ALA A 111 -15.70 -1.94 6.46
CA ALA A 111 -15.05 -0.90 5.65
C ALA A 111 -13.74 -0.39 6.28
N ASP A 112 -13.70 -0.25 7.61
CA ASP A 112 -12.52 0.17 8.39
C ASP A 112 -11.42 -0.91 8.49
N LYS A 113 -11.60 -2.05 7.80
CA LYS A 113 -10.60 -3.11 7.56
C LYS A 113 -10.21 -3.24 6.08
N ILE A 114 -10.63 -2.29 5.24
CA ILE A 114 -10.34 -2.25 3.81
C ILE A 114 -9.35 -1.13 3.50
N ILE A 115 -8.19 -1.47 2.93
CA ILE A 115 -7.23 -0.50 2.39
C ILE A 115 -7.44 -0.39 0.90
N LEU A 116 -7.47 0.84 0.38
CA LEU A 116 -7.43 1.11 -1.05
C LEU A 116 -6.04 1.60 -1.45
N ALA A 117 -5.41 0.92 -2.39
CA ALA A 117 -4.11 1.27 -2.94
C ALA A 117 -4.23 1.53 -4.44
N GLY A 118 -3.40 2.43 -4.98
CA GLY A 118 -3.36 2.63 -6.42
C GLY A 118 -2.08 3.28 -6.92
N PHE A 119 -1.60 2.79 -8.06
CA PHE A 119 -0.44 3.31 -8.75
C PHE A 119 -0.84 4.14 -9.97
N SER A 120 -0.17 5.27 -10.20
CA SER A 120 -0.33 6.08 -11.42
C SER A 120 -1.80 6.39 -11.74
N GLN A 121 -2.33 5.95 -12.87
CA GLN A 121 -3.74 6.12 -13.23
C GLN A 121 -4.71 5.55 -12.19
N GLY A 122 -4.42 4.36 -11.65
CA GLY A 122 -5.22 3.72 -10.60
C GLY A 122 -5.21 4.50 -9.29
N GLY A 123 -4.10 5.16 -8.95
CA GLY A 123 -4.00 6.04 -7.78
C GLY A 123 -4.96 7.24 -7.83
N ALA A 124 -5.22 7.79 -9.01
CA ALA A 124 -6.16 8.90 -9.17
C ALA A 124 -7.61 8.45 -8.96
N VAL A 125 -7.94 7.21 -9.37
CA VAL A 125 -9.22 6.58 -9.05
C VAL A 125 -9.30 6.30 -7.55
N ALA A 126 -8.23 5.79 -6.94
CA ALA A 126 -8.16 5.50 -5.51
C ALA A 126 -8.40 6.76 -4.66
N TYR A 127 -7.80 7.89 -5.01
CA TYR A 127 -8.08 9.19 -4.38
C TYR A 127 -9.57 9.52 -4.40
N HIS A 128 -10.18 9.51 -5.59
CA HIS A 128 -11.60 9.84 -5.70
C HIS A 128 -12.46 8.87 -4.92
N THR A 129 -12.20 7.57 -5.07
CA THR A 129 -12.97 6.49 -4.45
C THR A 129 -12.93 6.60 -2.92
N ALA A 130 -11.74 6.57 -2.33
CA ALA A 130 -11.58 6.55 -0.87
C ALA A 130 -12.09 7.83 -0.20
N LEU A 131 -11.90 9.00 -0.83
CA LEU A 131 -12.31 10.28 -0.26
C LEU A 131 -13.79 10.61 -0.46
N THR A 132 -14.50 9.86 -1.31
CA THR A 132 -15.95 10.01 -1.54
C THR A 132 -16.75 8.76 -1.15
N TYR A 133 -16.10 7.75 -0.57
CA TYR A 133 -16.78 6.58 0.00
C TYR A 133 -17.47 6.98 1.31
N PRO A 134 -18.75 6.60 1.54
CA PRO A 134 -19.55 7.10 2.65
C PRO A 134 -19.04 6.68 4.05
N GLU A 135 -18.37 5.54 4.14
CA GLU A 135 -17.85 4.97 5.39
C GLU A 135 -16.31 5.13 5.47
N PRO A 136 -15.72 5.20 6.67
CA PRO A 136 -14.27 5.27 6.81
C PRO A 136 -13.62 3.96 6.35
N LEU A 137 -12.69 4.06 5.41
CA LEU A 137 -11.79 2.96 5.05
C LEU A 137 -10.62 2.87 6.04
N ALA A 138 -9.93 1.72 6.06
CA ALA A 138 -8.74 1.53 6.89
C ALA A 138 -7.57 2.46 6.48
N GLY A 139 -7.49 2.79 5.20
CA GLY A 139 -6.47 3.69 4.67
C GLY A 139 -6.47 3.82 3.15
N LEU A 140 -5.76 4.84 2.68
CA LEU A 140 -5.47 5.08 1.26
C LEU A 140 -3.96 5.08 1.04
N ILE A 141 -3.50 4.29 0.07
CA ILE A 141 -2.12 4.28 -0.41
C ILE A 141 -2.10 4.80 -1.85
N ALA A 142 -1.41 5.91 -2.07
CA ALA A 142 -1.31 6.56 -3.38
C ALA A 142 0.16 6.56 -3.86
N LEU A 143 0.45 5.86 -4.96
CA LEU A 143 1.80 5.63 -5.47
C LEU A 143 1.99 6.34 -6.81
N SER A 144 2.98 7.23 -6.90
CA SER A 144 3.39 7.94 -8.13
C SER A 144 2.21 8.45 -8.94
N THR A 145 1.31 9.20 -8.29
CA THR A 145 -0.02 9.53 -8.80
C THR A 145 -0.39 11.01 -8.55
N TYR A 146 -1.62 11.39 -8.88
CA TYR A 146 -2.11 12.77 -8.84
C TYR A 146 -3.61 12.80 -8.54
N MET A 147 -4.12 13.95 -8.06
CA MET A 147 -5.53 14.13 -7.74
C MET A 147 -6.29 14.80 -8.89
N ALA A 148 -6.88 14.00 -9.78
CA ALA A 148 -7.55 14.49 -10.98
C ALA A 148 -8.92 15.19 -10.75
N THR A 149 -9.54 14.94 -9.61
CA THR A 149 -10.94 15.32 -9.30
C THR A 149 -11.07 16.05 -7.97
N ALA A 150 -10.08 16.88 -7.63
CA ALA A 150 -10.02 17.59 -6.35
C ALA A 150 -11.29 18.41 -6.04
N ASP A 151 -11.85 19.10 -7.04
CA ASP A 151 -13.07 19.90 -6.87
C ASP A 151 -14.28 19.01 -6.58
N GLU A 152 -14.44 17.91 -7.32
CA GLU A 152 -15.53 16.97 -7.12
C GLU A 152 -15.43 16.27 -5.76
N ILE A 153 -14.22 15.93 -5.32
CA ILE A 153 -13.97 15.37 -3.99
C ILE A 153 -14.35 16.38 -2.91
N LYS A 154 -13.95 17.66 -3.04
CA LYS A 154 -14.32 18.73 -2.09
C LYS A 154 -15.84 18.87 -1.93
N GLU A 155 -16.59 18.70 -3.02
CA GLU A 155 -18.06 18.82 -3.02
C GLU A 155 -18.76 17.58 -2.43
N GLN A 156 -18.25 16.38 -2.71
CA GLN A 156 -18.97 15.13 -2.44
C GLN A 156 -18.49 14.38 -1.20
N ARG A 157 -17.34 14.77 -0.63
CA ARG A 157 -16.72 14.09 0.49
C ARG A 157 -17.62 14.08 1.74
N PRO A 158 -17.84 12.91 2.36
CA PRO A 158 -18.58 12.82 3.61
C PRO A 158 -17.75 13.34 4.80
N SER A 159 -18.43 13.75 5.88
CA SER A 159 -17.78 14.18 7.12
C SER A 159 -16.90 13.10 7.76
N ALA A 160 -17.18 11.82 7.51
CA ALA A 160 -16.44 10.66 8.00
C ALA A 160 -15.00 10.58 7.46
N ALA A 161 -14.72 11.21 6.32
CA ALA A 161 -13.43 11.08 5.67
C ALA A 161 -12.30 11.83 6.40
N HIS A 162 -12.56 12.55 7.49
CA HIS A 162 -11.54 13.19 8.33
C HIS A 162 -10.66 12.19 9.10
N ALA A 163 -11.10 10.95 9.24
CA ALA A 163 -10.36 9.91 9.97
C ALA A 163 -9.53 8.99 9.07
N LEU A 164 -9.54 9.17 7.75
CA LEU A 164 -8.85 8.26 6.82
C LEU A 164 -7.34 8.48 6.86
N PRO A 165 -6.53 7.46 7.25
CA PRO A 165 -5.08 7.51 7.09
C PRO A 165 -4.72 7.49 5.61
N ILE A 166 -3.87 8.42 5.17
CA ILE A 166 -3.43 8.53 3.77
C ILE A 166 -1.91 8.49 3.75
N TRP A 167 -1.35 7.58 2.96
CA TRP A 167 0.08 7.51 2.69
C TRP A 167 0.32 7.69 1.20
N VAL A 168 1.28 8.53 0.85
CA VAL A 168 1.59 8.91 -0.52
C VAL A 168 3.09 8.76 -0.78
N GLY A 169 3.43 7.93 -1.76
CA GLY A 169 4.78 7.67 -2.24
C GLY A 169 4.98 8.24 -3.64
N HIS A 170 6.12 8.88 -3.91
CA HIS A 170 6.37 9.47 -5.24
C HIS A 170 7.85 9.49 -5.63
N GLY A 171 8.15 9.22 -6.90
CA GLY A 171 9.50 9.36 -7.46
C GLY A 171 9.92 10.81 -7.70
N THR A 172 11.08 11.22 -7.18
CA THR A 172 11.66 12.55 -7.43
C THR A 172 12.15 12.75 -8.86
N LYS A 173 12.30 11.66 -9.63
CA LYS A 173 12.72 11.66 -11.05
C LYS A 173 11.59 11.19 -11.97
N ASP A 174 10.34 11.17 -11.49
CA ASP A 174 9.18 10.77 -12.28
C ASP A 174 8.92 11.78 -13.41
N ASP A 175 9.10 11.34 -14.66
CA ASP A 175 8.91 12.12 -15.88
C ASP A 175 7.53 11.89 -16.53
N VAL A 176 6.75 10.94 -16.01
CA VAL A 176 5.40 10.60 -16.49
C VAL A 176 4.34 11.33 -15.67
N VAL A 177 4.40 11.18 -14.35
CA VAL A 177 3.61 11.90 -13.36
C VAL A 177 4.58 12.76 -12.57
N GLN A 178 4.84 13.96 -13.07
CA GLN A 178 5.77 14.89 -12.44
C GLN A 178 5.49 15.04 -10.94
N LEU A 179 6.54 15.04 -10.12
CA LEU A 179 6.47 15.19 -8.66
C LEU A 179 5.54 16.33 -8.22
N THR A 180 5.53 17.43 -8.98
CA THR A 180 4.67 18.60 -8.75
C THR A 180 3.18 18.28 -8.73
N LEU A 181 2.72 17.28 -9.48
CA LEU A 181 1.33 16.81 -9.46
C LEU A 181 1.00 16.07 -8.15
N GLY A 182 1.96 15.31 -7.62
CA GLY A 182 1.84 14.68 -6.30
C GLY A 182 1.84 15.73 -5.18
N GLU A 183 2.73 16.72 -5.26
CA GLU A 183 2.75 17.87 -4.33
C GLU A 183 1.44 18.66 -4.36
N GLN A 184 0.85 18.87 -5.54
CA GLN A 184 -0.47 19.49 -5.67
C GLN A 184 -1.58 18.67 -5.03
N ALA A 185 -1.51 17.34 -5.10
CA ALA A 185 -2.45 16.47 -4.37
C ALA A 185 -2.31 16.66 -2.85
N MET A 186 -1.08 16.79 -2.34
CA MET A 186 -0.85 17.08 -0.91
C MET A 186 -1.43 18.44 -0.49
N VAL A 187 -1.28 19.47 -1.34
CA VAL A 187 -1.92 20.78 -1.10
C VAL A 187 -3.44 20.63 -1.06
N ALA A 188 -4.04 19.91 -2.02
CA ALA A 188 -5.48 19.69 -2.06
C ALA A 188 -6.00 18.93 -0.83
N LEU A 189 -5.27 17.91 -0.35
CA LEU A 189 -5.59 17.19 0.89
C LEU A 189 -5.57 18.14 2.10
N ASN A 190 -4.52 18.96 2.23
CA ASN A 190 -4.43 19.94 3.32
C ASN A 190 -5.58 20.95 3.29
N GLU A 191 -5.97 21.44 2.10
CA GLU A 191 -7.13 22.32 1.94
C GLU A 191 -8.47 21.66 2.34
N MET A 192 -8.56 20.33 2.28
CA MET A 192 -9.70 19.54 2.75
C MET A 192 -9.61 19.18 4.25
N ASN A 193 -8.60 19.69 4.98
CA ASN A 193 -8.27 19.31 6.35
C ASN A 193 -8.04 17.79 6.49
N LEU A 194 -7.30 17.22 5.55
CA LEU A 194 -6.79 15.86 5.60
C LEU A 194 -5.29 15.88 5.84
N SER A 195 -4.84 15.02 6.75
CA SER A 195 -3.41 14.75 6.91
C SER A 195 -3.02 13.54 6.07
N ALA A 196 -1.89 13.63 5.38
CA ALA A 196 -1.32 12.53 4.62
C ALA A 196 0.19 12.47 4.85
N SER A 197 0.71 11.25 5.01
CA SER A 197 2.14 11.01 4.98
C SER A 197 2.65 11.14 3.55
N TRP A 198 3.73 11.88 3.36
CA TRP A 198 4.36 12.11 2.06
C TRP A 198 5.79 11.59 2.10
N THR A 199 6.11 10.66 1.21
CA THR A 199 7.44 10.07 1.11
C THR A 199 7.90 10.12 -0.34
N THR A 200 9.14 10.56 -0.55
CA THR A 200 9.71 10.68 -1.88
C THR A 200 10.94 9.81 -2.03
N TYR A 201 11.09 9.19 -3.19
CA TYR A 201 12.17 8.27 -3.48
C TYR A 201 13.03 8.75 -4.67
N PRO A 202 14.34 8.45 -4.72
CA PRO A 202 15.22 8.82 -5.83
C PRO A 202 14.99 7.98 -7.13
N MET A 203 13.74 7.63 -7.42
CA MET A 203 13.28 6.76 -8.51
C MET A 203 12.47 7.51 -9.59
N GLY A 204 12.21 6.84 -10.72
CA GLY A 204 11.36 7.34 -11.81
C GLY A 204 9.88 7.02 -11.62
N HIS A 205 9.17 6.76 -12.73
CA HIS A 205 7.76 6.31 -12.70
C HIS A 205 7.67 4.79 -12.51
N GLU A 206 8.00 4.35 -11.30
CA GLU A 206 8.09 2.93 -10.94
C GLU A 206 7.73 2.74 -9.47
N VAL A 207 7.80 1.49 -9.01
CA VAL A 207 7.68 1.09 -7.60
C VAL A 207 8.95 0.33 -7.24
N ILE A 208 9.59 0.72 -6.13
CA ILE A 208 10.85 0.11 -5.66
C ILE A 208 10.63 -0.71 -4.39
N MET A 209 11.59 -1.57 -4.05
CA MET A 209 11.44 -2.46 -2.90
C MET A 209 11.34 -1.69 -1.59
N GLU A 210 12.10 -0.61 -1.44
CA GLU A 210 12.10 0.27 -0.26
C GLU A 210 10.72 0.91 -0.02
N GLU A 211 9.97 1.16 -1.11
CA GLU A 211 8.59 1.63 -1.04
C GLU A 211 7.66 0.52 -0.53
N ILE A 212 7.78 -0.68 -1.08
CA ILE A 212 6.98 -1.85 -0.65
C ILE A 212 7.29 -2.26 0.80
N GLU A 213 8.55 -2.24 1.21
CA GLU A 213 8.97 -2.54 2.57
C GLU A 213 8.46 -1.49 3.57
N ALA A 214 8.42 -0.21 3.18
CA ALA A 214 7.79 0.84 3.98
C ALA A 214 6.28 0.61 4.16
N LEU A 215 5.58 0.05 3.16
CA LEU A 215 4.17 -0.33 3.29
C LEU A 215 3.95 -1.56 4.19
N GLY A 216 4.90 -2.50 4.20
CA GLY A 216 4.83 -3.72 5.01
C GLY A 216 5.23 -3.54 6.46
N TYR A 217 6.35 -2.87 6.71
CA TYR A 217 6.97 -2.71 8.02
C TYR A 217 6.84 -1.31 8.62
N GLY A 218 6.36 -0.35 7.84
CA GLY A 218 6.39 1.06 8.21
C GLY A 218 7.75 1.71 7.92
N LEU A 219 7.74 3.05 7.83
CA LEU A 219 8.96 3.84 7.87
C LEU A 219 9.57 3.76 9.27
N ARG A 220 10.90 3.79 9.33
CA ARG A 220 11.60 3.99 10.60
C ARG A 220 11.27 5.38 11.13
N ASP A 221 10.74 5.42 12.34
CA ASP A 221 10.43 6.62 13.08
C ASP A 221 11.50 6.79 14.16
N GLU A 222 12.40 7.77 13.98
CA GLU A 222 13.49 8.01 14.95
C GLU A 222 12.96 8.50 16.30
N ASP A 223 11.74 9.04 16.38
CA ASP A 223 11.11 9.43 17.66
C ASP A 223 10.69 8.20 18.48
N LYS A 224 10.64 7.01 17.87
CA LYS A 224 10.40 5.71 18.54
C LYS A 224 11.67 5.02 19.03
N VAL A 225 12.83 5.65 18.84
CA VAL A 225 14.10 5.19 19.39
C VAL A 225 14.35 5.96 20.68
N SER A 226 14.54 5.24 21.78
CA SER A 226 14.74 5.85 23.10
C SER A 226 15.88 5.19 23.87
N LEU A 227 16.48 5.98 24.77
CA LEU A 227 17.48 5.52 25.73
C LEU A 227 16.76 5.19 27.04
N VAL A 228 16.94 3.96 27.51
CA VAL A 228 16.38 3.48 28.77
C VAL A 228 17.53 3.09 29.70
N GLU A 229 17.44 3.48 30.96
CA GLU A 229 18.45 3.10 31.96
C GLU A 229 18.57 1.58 32.05
N ARG A 230 19.80 1.06 32.05
CA ARG A 230 20.07 -0.37 32.13
C ARG A 230 19.45 -1.03 33.37
N ALA A 231 19.26 -0.27 34.44
CA ALA A 231 18.61 -0.72 35.67
C ALA A 231 17.15 -1.16 35.46
N SER A 232 16.45 -0.59 34.48
CA SER A 232 15.08 -0.98 34.10
C SER A 232 14.99 -2.39 33.54
N PHE A 233 16.14 -3.02 33.24
CA PHE A 233 16.23 -4.39 32.75
C PHE A 233 16.79 -5.38 33.80
N ALA A 234 16.94 -4.98 35.06
CA ALA A 234 17.57 -5.80 36.10
C ALA A 234 16.85 -7.14 36.38
N ASP A 235 15.56 -7.24 36.05
CA ASP A 235 14.76 -8.44 36.21
C ASP A 235 14.98 -9.48 35.10
N PHE A 236 15.67 -9.11 34.02
CA PHE A 236 15.98 -10.02 32.92
C PHE A 236 17.33 -10.72 33.16
N ALA A 237 17.33 -12.05 33.06
CA ALA A 237 18.51 -12.87 33.35
C ALA A 237 19.69 -12.64 32.39
N ALA A 238 19.40 -12.19 31.17
CA ALA A 238 20.38 -11.83 30.16
C ALA A 238 19.81 -10.70 29.29
N LEU A 239 20.70 -9.82 28.84
CA LEU A 239 20.37 -8.69 27.97
C LEU A 239 21.25 -8.77 26.74
N ASP A 240 20.67 -9.09 25.59
CA ASP A 240 21.37 -9.21 24.31
C ASP A 240 20.75 -8.28 23.27
N VAL A 241 21.59 -7.73 22.39
CA VAL A 241 21.14 -6.96 21.22
C VAL A 241 20.31 -7.87 20.32
N GLY A 242 19.17 -7.36 19.85
CA GLY A 242 18.19 -8.09 19.05
C GLY A 242 17.07 -8.75 19.86
N MET A 243 17.14 -8.75 21.20
CA MET A 243 16.02 -9.20 22.04
C MET A 243 14.87 -8.20 22.02
N MET A 244 13.64 -8.71 22.11
CA MET A 244 12.41 -7.92 22.20
C MET A 244 11.78 -8.04 23.59
N TYR A 245 11.33 -6.91 24.13
CA TYR A 245 10.71 -6.82 25.44
C TYR A 245 9.42 -6.02 25.40
N GLN A 246 8.47 -6.36 26.26
CA GLN A 246 7.32 -5.50 26.51
C GLN A 246 7.72 -4.44 27.54
N MET A 247 7.54 -3.17 27.17
CA MET A 247 7.80 -2.02 28.03
C MET A 247 6.56 -1.14 28.09
N GLU A 248 6.32 -0.55 29.25
CA GLU A 248 5.26 0.42 29.44
C GLU A 248 5.80 1.81 29.05
N ASP A 249 5.09 2.54 28.20
CA ASP A 249 5.45 3.90 27.80
C ASP A 249 5.07 4.94 28.88
N GLU A 250 5.34 6.22 28.63
CA GLU A 250 5.01 7.31 29.56
C GLU A 250 3.50 7.48 29.79
N ASN A 251 2.65 6.90 28.92
CA ASN A 251 1.20 6.95 29.01
C ASN A 251 0.60 5.74 29.72
N GLY A 252 1.41 4.73 30.08
CA GLY A 252 0.95 3.48 30.69
C GLY A 252 0.58 2.40 29.66
N ASP A 253 0.87 2.62 28.37
CA ASP A 253 0.57 1.67 27.31
C ASP A 253 1.74 0.69 27.13
N THR A 254 1.43 -0.61 27.03
CA THR A 254 2.44 -1.63 26.80
C THR A 254 2.82 -1.69 25.32
N GLN A 255 4.07 -1.36 25.02
CA GLN A 255 4.68 -1.45 23.69
C GLN A 255 5.76 -2.54 23.63
N LEU A 256 5.90 -3.18 22.48
CA LEU A 256 7.00 -4.10 22.21
C LEU A 256 8.19 -3.31 21.69
N VAL A 257 9.36 -3.44 22.31
CA VAL A 257 10.58 -2.75 21.92
C VAL A 257 11.73 -3.74 21.69
N SER A 258 12.55 -3.46 20.70
CA SER A 258 13.77 -4.22 20.39
C SER A 258 15.01 -3.52 20.96
N ILE A 259 15.94 -4.26 21.56
CA ILE A 259 17.23 -3.73 21.98
C ILE A 259 18.16 -3.63 20.77
N THR A 260 18.60 -2.43 20.43
CA THR A 260 19.49 -2.18 19.30
C THR A 260 20.94 -1.94 19.73
N GLN A 261 21.15 -1.46 20.95
CA GLN A 261 22.47 -1.23 21.53
C GLN A 261 22.43 -1.35 23.05
N ILE A 262 23.52 -1.86 23.64
CA ILE A 262 23.71 -1.95 25.10
C ILE A 262 25.03 -1.29 25.46
N ASP A 263 24.98 -0.25 26.27
CA ASP A 263 26.14 0.43 26.83
C ASP A 263 26.25 0.15 28.36
N ASP A 264 27.23 0.76 29.03
CA ASP A 264 27.50 0.52 30.46
C ASP A 264 26.33 0.95 31.35
N ASN A 265 25.71 2.10 31.06
CA ASN A 265 24.64 2.70 31.87
C ASN A 265 23.27 2.66 31.18
N ASP A 266 23.24 2.65 29.85
CA ASP A 266 22.03 2.86 29.06
C ASP A 266 21.84 1.73 28.03
N VAL A 267 20.59 1.51 27.64
CA VAL A 267 20.18 0.56 26.62
C VAL A 267 19.37 1.34 25.59
N THR A 268 19.77 1.27 24.32
CA THR A 268 18.97 1.84 23.23
C THR A 268 17.90 0.84 22.87
N VAL A 269 16.64 1.27 22.98
CA VAL A 269 15.48 0.50 22.56
C VAL A 269 14.80 1.16 21.38
N ASP A 270 14.23 0.33 20.53
CA ASP A 270 13.56 0.75 19.31
C ASP A 270 12.16 0.15 19.28
N ALA A 271 11.14 1.01 19.34
CA ALA A 271 9.73 0.64 19.26
C ALA A 271 9.19 0.59 17.82
N ASN A 272 10.04 0.80 16.81
CA ASN A 272 9.67 0.52 15.43
C ASN A 272 9.46 -0.97 15.21
N HIS A 273 8.79 -1.32 14.10
CA HIS A 273 8.85 -2.68 13.60
C HIS A 273 10.34 -3.04 13.36
N PRO A 274 10.82 -4.25 13.72
CA PRO A 274 12.24 -4.62 13.62
C PRO A 274 12.88 -4.51 12.23
N PHE A 275 12.05 -4.36 11.19
CA PHE A 275 12.46 -4.19 9.79
C PHE A 275 12.08 -2.84 9.20
N ALA A 276 11.54 -1.91 10.00
CA ALA A 276 11.20 -0.57 9.52
C ALA A 276 12.46 0.17 9.07
N GLY A 277 12.44 0.66 7.83
CA GLY A 277 13.56 1.41 7.22
C GLY A 277 14.85 0.62 6.99
N LEU A 278 14.84 -0.71 7.10
CA LEU A 278 16.00 -1.55 6.76
C LEU A 278 15.91 -2.03 5.31
N GLU A 279 17.02 -1.89 4.56
CA GLU A 279 17.19 -2.51 3.23
C GLU A 279 17.64 -3.97 3.43
N LEU A 280 16.76 -4.92 3.12
CA LEU A 280 17.01 -6.33 3.41
C LEU A 280 17.71 -7.03 2.24
N ASN A 281 19.03 -7.20 2.40
CA ASN A 281 19.86 -7.95 1.49
C ASN A 281 19.90 -9.42 1.89
N PHE A 282 19.57 -10.31 0.96
CA PHE A 282 19.64 -11.76 1.17
C PHE A 282 20.82 -12.34 0.39
N ASP A 283 21.79 -12.91 1.09
CA ASP A 283 22.79 -13.78 0.50
C ASP A 283 22.22 -15.19 0.41
N VAL A 284 21.91 -15.64 -0.81
CA VAL A 284 21.38 -16.97 -1.07
C VAL A 284 22.51 -17.89 -1.53
N GLU A 285 22.73 -18.98 -0.80
CA GLU A 285 23.60 -20.08 -1.21
C GLU A 285 22.75 -21.22 -1.79
N ILE A 286 23.05 -21.64 -3.01
CA ILE A 286 22.41 -22.81 -3.62
C ILE A 286 23.01 -24.05 -2.95
N MET A 287 22.24 -24.64 -2.03
CA MET A 287 22.67 -25.81 -1.26
C MET A 287 22.69 -27.10 -2.09
N ASP A 288 21.76 -27.24 -3.03
CA ASP A 288 21.65 -28.41 -3.90
C ASP A 288 20.90 -28.06 -5.19
N ILE A 289 21.20 -28.79 -6.25
CA ILE A 289 20.51 -28.72 -7.54
C ILE A 289 20.08 -30.15 -7.89
N ARG A 290 18.78 -30.38 -7.99
CA ARG A 290 18.21 -31.64 -8.47
C ARG A 290 17.39 -31.43 -9.75
N GLU A 291 17.27 -32.50 -10.52
CA GLU A 291 16.28 -32.57 -11.60
C GLU A 291 14.85 -32.45 -11.03
N ALA A 292 13.96 -31.83 -11.81
CA ALA A 292 12.54 -31.75 -11.49
C ALA A 292 11.91 -33.15 -11.56
N THR A 293 10.99 -33.46 -10.65
CA THR A 293 10.24 -34.72 -10.71
C THR A 293 9.24 -34.70 -11.87
N GLU A 294 8.77 -35.88 -12.30
CA GLU A 294 7.73 -35.96 -13.34
C GLU A 294 6.46 -35.18 -12.95
N ASP A 295 6.12 -35.20 -11.66
CA ASP A 295 4.98 -34.47 -11.12
C ASP A 295 5.18 -32.95 -11.22
N GLU A 296 6.36 -32.43 -10.86
CA GLU A 296 6.70 -31.00 -10.97
C GLU A 296 6.73 -30.53 -12.43
N LEU A 297 7.26 -31.35 -13.34
CA LEU A 297 7.26 -31.09 -14.78
C LEU A 297 5.83 -31.05 -15.34
N SER A 298 4.96 -31.94 -14.87
CA SER A 298 3.56 -31.99 -15.30
C SER A 298 2.73 -30.83 -14.74
N ALA A 299 3.03 -30.39 -13.52
CA ALA A 299 2.31 -29.34 -12.81
C ALA A 299 2.83 -27.93 -13.11
N GLY A 300 4.02 -27.80 -13.70
CA GLY A 300 4.66 -26.50 -13.99
C GLY A 300 5.01 -25.70 -12.73
N ARG A 301 5.11 -26.36 -11.57
CA ARG A 301 5.46 -25.76 -10.28
C ARG A 301 6.24 -26.75 -9.42
N ILE A 302 7.13 -26.22 -8.58
CA ILE A 302 7.92 -26.99 -7.61
C ILE A 302 7.01 -27.34 -6.41
N GLU A 303 7.09 -28.57 -5.91
CA GLU A 303 6.53 -28.92 -4.61
C GLU A 303 7.59 -28.62 -3.54
N LEU A 304 7.30 -27.63 -2.69
CA LEU A 304 8.14 -27.25 -1.55
C LEU A 304 7.90 -28.17 -0.35
#